data_AF-A0A914VN14-F1
#
_entry.id   AF-A0A914VN14-F1
#
_cell.length_a   1.000
_cell.length_b   1.000
_cell.length_c   1.000
_cell.angle_alpha   90.00
_cell.angle_beta   90.00
_cell.angle_gamma   90.00
#
_symmetry.space_group_name_H-M   'P 1'
#
loop_
_entity.id
_entity.type
_entity.pdbx_description
1 polymer ?
#
loop_
_entity_poly.entity_id
_entity_poly.type
_entity_poly.pdbx_seq_one_letter_code
_entity_poly.pdbx_strand_id
1 'polypeptide(L)'
;MALKLNASQQKLAEKLIILNDRAIGMLTRIYNIKKACGDPKSKPSFLSEKNLENALKQICRKFPTIDTRSSGTTFNHVNAIKADIIKSLSLYYYTFADLLDLKDHITELLTTMDACQAHLDITLNYDLTASYLNLVVNYICLMVLLSRVDDRKAVLGLFNAAYELQHGYSETTFPRLGQMIVDYDSPLKKLAEDFTPLARLIGTALGSLSAVYLRRNITADAWRTAQMLSLIGSPQQLLYAAQTDTIPCEYLSLDTMDRWIIFGLTVCHTSLLNQPVFAELWQRALESGLTVRLFRDEVVTIHPYLQAYFETLKGYNKRLAELKEFQSVTLQQCGLIHRERRKFLRSALKELCLILSDQPGLLGPKILFVFMGLSFARDEASWLLRHVDTWPTGKRPGRSNVDDVSDRQLPELLFHMEELRMLVSKYAQVIQRYYIQYLSGYDAIVLNELIQTLPNVPEDESIILSSFCNSIADLNVEDGALYDFRGLRLDWFRLQAYTSVAHTSLQLAENRRLAVAMNTATFHLKMVDFLDEMLRETSDLSLYCFYTKQLETQFQLCLEFPSQTRYICAFPQLCTHFMNSLHEL
;
A
#
# COMPACT_ATOMS: atom_id res chain seq x y z
N MET A 1 -25.97 27.76 -14.08
CA MET A 1 -24.56 28.14 -14.26
C MET A 1 -23.77 27.34 -13.23
N ALA A 2 -23.18 26.21 -13.61
CA ALA A 2 -22.40 25.40 -12.67
C ALA A 2 -21.15 26.22 -12.27
N LEU A 3 -20.92 26.39 -10.96
CA LEU A 3 -19.69 26.99 -10.45
C LEU A 3 -18.50 26.26 -11.09
N LYS A 4 -17.69 26.99 -11.86
CA LYS A 4 -16.49 26.45 -12.48
C LYS A 4 -15.54 26.09 -11.35
N LEU A 5 -15.33 24.79 -11.12
CA LEU A 5 -14.49 24.30 -10.04
C LEU A 5 -13.07 24.85 -10.23
N ASN A 6 -12.58 25.65 -9.28
CA ASN A 6 -11.21 26.16 -9.36
C ASN A 6 -10.25 25.04 -8.94
N ALA A 7 -9.61 24.40 -9.91
CA ALA A 7 -8.83 23.19 -9.71
C ALA A 7 -7.58 23.42 -8.85
N SER A 8 -6.93 24.60 -8.94
CA SER A 8 -5.76 24.95 -8.13
C SER A 8 -6.08 25.11 -6.64
N GLN A 9 -7.34 25.40 -6.30
CA GLN A 9 -7.80 25.58 -4.92
C GLN A 9 -8.36 24.29 -4.30
N GLN A 10 -8.34 23.16 -5.02
CA GLN A 10 -8.89 21.89 -4.50
C GLN A 10 -7.99 21.20 -3.47
N LYS A 11 -6.72 21.61 -3.38
CA LYS A 11 -5.72 21.06 -2.44
C LYS A 11 -5.60 19.53 -2.52
N LEU A 12 -5.56 19.00 -3.75
CA LEU A 12 -5.59 17.57 -4.01
C LEU A 12 -4.39 16.86 -3.34
N ALA A 13 -3.19 17.45 -3.43
CA ALA A 13 -1.99 16.89 -2.82
C ALA A 13 -2.14 16.74 -1.30
N GLU A 14 -2.54 17.80 -0.60
CA GLU A 14 -2.70 17.77 0.86
C GLU A 14 -3.80 16.80 1.29
N LYS A 15 -4.96 16.82 0.62
CA LYS A 15 -6.07 15.91 0.94
C LYS A 15 -5.66 14.45 0.71
N LEU A 16 -4.92 14.14 -0.36
CA LEU A 16 -4.41 12.79 -0.62
C LEU A 16 -3.44 12.32 0.46
N ILE A 17 -2.52 13.19 0.92
CA ILE A 17 -1.58 12.84 2.01
C ILE A 17 -2.36 12.53 3.29
N ILE A 18 -3.22 13.45 3.72
CA ILE A 18 -3.95 13.34 5.00
C ILE A 18 -4.89 12.12 5.00
N LEU A 19 -5.64 11.91 3.91
CA LEU A 19 -6.61 10.82 3.86
C LEU A 19 -5.93 9.45 3.70
N ASN A 20 -4.78 9.35 3.03
CA ASN A 20 -4.03 8.09 2.98
C ASN A 20 -3.50 7.71 4.37
N ASP A 21 -2.90 8.65 5.10
CA ASP A 21 -2.45 8.42 6.47
C ASP A 21 -3.61 8.00 7.38
N ARG A 22 -4.70 8.78 7.37
CA ARG A 22 -5.90 8.47 8.15
C ARG A 22 -6.50 7.10 7.79
N ALA A 23 -6.44 6.68 6.53
CA ALA A 23 -6.90 5.36 6.11
C ALA A 23 -6.04 4.22 6.67
N ILE A 24 -4.72 4.38 6.79
CA ILE A 24 -3.83 3.39 7.43
C ILE A 24 -4.12 3.31 8.93
N GLY A 25 -4.29 4.45 9.60
CA GLY A 25 -4.72 4.47 11.01
C GLY A 25 -6.06 3.77 11.21
N MET A 26 -7.02 3.97 10.30
CA MET A 26 -8.32 3.31 10.40
C MET A 26 -8.29 1.83 10.09
N LEU A 27 -7.44 1.39 9.16
CA LEU A 27 -7.16 -0.04 8.95
C LEU A 27 -6.59 -0.66 10.22
N THR A 28 -5.69 0.04 10.91
CA THR A 28 -5.10 -0.40 12.19
C THR A 28 -6.15 -0.60 13.27
N ARG A 29 -7.03 0.38 13.46
CA ARG A 29 -8.09 0.32 14.48
C ARG A 29 -9.12 -0.77 14.18
N ILE A 30 -9.60 -0.85 12.93
CA ILE A 30 -10.58 -1.89 12.53
C ILE A 30 -9.95 -3.28 12.61
N TYR A 31 -8.67 -3.43 12.24
CA TYR A 31 -7.93 -4.67 12.42
C TYR A 31 -7.91 -5.12 13.88
N ASN A 32 -7.58 -4.21 14.81
CA ASN A 32 -7.54 -4.53 16.23
C ASN A 32 -8.94 -4.92 16.76
N ILE A 33 -10.01 -4.22 16.34
CA ILE A 33 -11.39 -4.59 16.67
C ILE A 33 -11.72 -5.99 16.13
N LYS A 34 -11.35 -6.29 14.87
CA LYS A 34 -11.57 -7.61 14.28
C LYS A 34 -10.89 -8.71 15.09
N LYS A 35 -9.61 -8.53 15.43
CA LYS A 35 -8.85 -9.51 16.21
C LYS A 35 -9.44 -9.70 17.61
N ALA A 36 -9.79 -8.62 18.30
CA ALA A 36 -10.39 -8.67 19.63
C ALA A 36 -11.78 -9.34 19.63
N CYS A 37 -12.65 -9.02 18.66
CA CYS A 37 -13.96 -9.67 18.56
C CYS A 37 -13.87 -11.14 18.13
N GLY A 38 -12.83 -11.51 17.36
CA GLY A 38 -12.60 -12.88 16.92
C GLY A 38 -11.99 -13.80 17.99
N ASP A 39 -11.37 -13.24 19.03
CA ASP A 39 -10.79 -14.00 20.15
C ASP A 39 -11.76 -14.05 21.34
N PRO A 40 -12.23 -15.26 21.75
CA PRO A 40 -13.16 -15.40 22.87
C PRO A 40 -12.66 -14.80 24.19
N LYS A 41 -11.35 -14.61 24.38
CA LYS A 41 -10.78 -14.05 25.62
C LYS A 41 -10.84 -12.52 25.65
N SER A 42 -10.78 -11.86 24.50
CA SER A 42 -10.75 -10.39 24.40
C SER A 42 -12.06 -9.80 23.87
N LYS A 43 -12.96 -10.63 23.34
CA LYS A 43 -14.31 -10.23 22.90
C LYS A 43 -15.07 -9.55 24.06
N PRO A 44 -15.72 -8.38 23.83
CA PRO A 44 -16.53 -7.74 24.86
C PRO A 44 -17.55 -8.70 25.47
N SER A 45 -17.56 -8.81 26.81
CA SER A 45 -18.35 -9.83 27.53
C SER A 45 -19.83 -9.79 27.17
N PHE A 46 -20.38 -8.59 26.99
CA PHE A 46 -21.78 -8.36 26.63
C PHE A 46 -22.22 -9.12 25.38
N LEU A 47 -21.31 -9.37 24.43
CA LEU A 47 -21.61 -10.08 23.18
C LEU A 47 -21.75 -11.60 23.37
N SER A 48 -21.34 -12.12 24.52
CA SER A 48 -21.34 -13.54 24.87
C SER A 48 -22.23 -13.85 26.09
N GLU A 49 -22.85 -12.84 26.69
CA GLU A 49 -23.68 -12.98 27.89
C GLU A 49 -25.06 -13.57 27.57
N LYS A 50 -25.39 -14.69 28.25
CA LYS A 50 -26.67 -15.40 28.07
C LYS A 50 -27.90 -14.52 28.31
N ASN A 51 -27.83 -13.60 29.28
CA ASN A 51 -28.95 -12.71 29.60
C ASN A 51 -29.22 -11.66 28.50
N LEU A 52 -28.24 -11.39 27.63
CA LEU A 52 -28.34 -10.45 26.51
C LEU A 52 -28.61 -11.13 25.17
N GLU A 53 -28.54 -12.46 25.11
CA GLU A 53 -28.64 -13.24 23.88
C GLU A 53 -29.91 -12.94 23.07
N ASN A 54 -31.08 -12.83 23.74
CA ASN A 54 -32.34 -12.51 23.08
C ASN A 54 -32.34 -11.09 22.47
N ALA A 55 -31.78 -10.11 23.17
CA ALA A 55 -31.64 -8.75 22.68
C ALA A 55 -30.69 -8.70 21.49
N LEU A 56 -29.53 -9.36 21.58
CA LEU A 56 -28.55 -9.44 20.49
C LEU A 56 -29.12 -10.10 19.23
N LYS A 57 -29.83 -11.23 19.37
CA LYS A 57 -30.51 -11.87 18.23
C LYS A 57 -31.54 -10.95 17.59
N GLN A 58 -32.33 -10.23 18.41
CA GLN A 58 -33.29 -9.27 17.90
C GLN A 58 -32.63 -8.10 17.17
N ILE A 59 -31.56 -7.52 17.75
CA ILE A 59 -30.75 -6.46 17.16
C ILE A 59 -30.22 -6.91 15.80
N CYS A 60 -29.49 -8.02 15.74
CA CYS A 60 -28.86 -8.48 14.49
C CYS A 60 -29.88 -8.79 13.40
N ARG A 61 -31.05 -9.35 13.76
CA ARG A 61 -32.12 -9.68 12.80
C ARG A 61 -32.81 -8.45 12.24
N LYS A 62 -33.03 -7.41 13.04
CA LYS A 62 -33.75 -6.19 12.63
C LYS A 62 -32.81 -5.05 12.22
N PHE A 63 -31.50 -5.24 12.33
CA PHE A 63 -30.49 -4.22 12.03
C PHE A 63 -30.70 -3.61 10.63
N PRO A 64 -30.71 -2.27 10.49
CA PRO A 64 -30.33 -1.26 11.47
C PRO A 64 -31.51 -0.71 12.28
N THR A 65 -32.71 -1.24 12.10
CA THR A 65 -33.92 -0.76 12.80
C THR A 65 -33.99 -1.37 14.20
N ILE A 66 -33.76 -0.55 15.22
CA ILE A 66 -33.82 -0.96 16.62
C ILE A 66 -34.98 -0.23 17.28
N ASP A 67 -35.89 -0.99 17.89
CA ASP A 67 -37.02 -0.46 18.63
C ASP A 67 -36.99 -1.02 20.05
N THR A 68 -36.45 -0.23 20.98
CA THR A 68 -36.34 -0.58 22.39
C THR A 68 -37.66 -0.38 23.14
N ARG A 69 -38.56 0.47 22.61
CA ARG A 69 -39.82 0.87 23.28
C ARG A 69 -40.92 -0.17 23.12
N SER A 70 -41.07 -0.76 21.94
CA SER A 70 -42.08 -1.81 21.70
C SER A 70 -41.67 -3.19 22.24
N SER A 71 -40.38 -3.38 22.54
CA SER A 71 -39.78 -4.66 22.93
C SER A 71 -39.20 -4.64 24.35
N GLY A 72 -39.87 -3.96 25.29
CA GLY A 72 -39.35 -3.72 26.63
C GLY A 72 -38.88 -4.99 27.35
N THR A 73 -39.63 -6.10 27.26
CA THR A 73 -39.25 -7.38 27.88
C THR A 73 -37.94 -7.96 27.36
N THR A 74 -37.65 -7.80 26.06
CA THR A 74 -36.40 -8.25 25.44
C THR A 74 -35.20 -7.42 25.92
N PHE A 75 -35.39 -6.11 26.10
CA PHE A 75 -34.32 -5.17 26.45
C PHE A 75 -34.22 -4.87 27.97
N ASN A 76 -34.97 -5.57 28.82
CA ASN A 76 -34.95 -5.38 30.27
C ASN A 76 -33.54 -5.45 30.87
N HIS A 77 -32.77 -6.47 30.50
CA HIS A 77 -31.38 -6.61 30.97
C HIS A 77 -30.48 -5.52 30.41
N VAL A 78 -30.65 -5.12 29.14
CA VAL A 78 -29.90 -4.00 28.54
C VAL A 78 -30.18 -2.71 29.30
N ASN A 79 -31.44 -2.43 29.67
CA ASN A 79 -31.81 -1.25 30.44
C ASN A 79 -31.17 -1.23 31.84
N ALA A 80 -31.00 -2.40 32.47
CA ALA A 80 -30.38 -2.52 33.80
C ALA A 80 -28.89 -2.18 33.80
N ILE A 81 -28.16 -2.46 32.71
CA ILE A 81 -26.70 -2.27 32.60
C ILE A 81 -26.29 -1.28 31.50
N LYS A 82 -27.22 -0.43 31.04
CA LYS A 82 -27.03 0.45 29.87
C LYS A 82 -25.80 1.36 29.97
N ALA A 83 -25.51 1.89 31.15
CA ALA A 83 -24.36 2.76 31.38
C ALA A 83 -23.03 2.02 31.14
N ASP A 84 -22.93 0.76 31.57
CA ASP A 84 -21.74 -0.06 31.39
C ASP A 84 -21.55 -0.49 29.93
N ILE A 85 -22.64 -0.80 29.24
CA ILE A 85 -22.63 -1.09 27.80
C ILE A 85 -22.11 0.12 27.02
N ILE A 86 -22.66 1.31 27.27
CA ILE A 86 -22.23 2.54 26.58
C ILE A 86 -20.75 2.80 26.86
N LYS A 87 -20.32 2.76 28.13
CA LYS A 87 -18.93 2.99 28.51
C LYS A 87 -17.99 2.03 27.77
N SER A 88 -18.27 0.73 27.79
CA SER A 88 -17.41 -0.31 27.24
C SER A 88 -17.39 -0.33 25.70
N LEU A 89 -18.55 -0.19 25.05
CA LEU A 89 -18.65 -0.28 23.59
C LEU A 89 -18.40 1.05 22.87
N SER A 90 -18.33 2.18 23.58
CA SER A 90 -18.08 3.52 23.03
C SER A 90 -16.88 3.56 22.07
N LEU A 91 -15.74 2.99 22.48
CA LEU A 91 -14.52 2.99 21.66
C LEU A 91 -14.75 2.32 20.31
N TYR A 92 -15.45 1.18 20.30
CA TYR A 92 -15.73 0.45 19.06
C TYR A 92 -16.75 1.22 18.21
N TYR A 93 -17.83 1.69 18.84
CA TYR A 93 -18.86 2.47 18.17
C TYR A 93 -18.29 3.69 17.44
N TYR A 94 -17.54 4.53 18.16
CA TYR A 94 -16.98 5.75 17.58
C TYR A 94 -15.85 5.46 16.57
N THR A 95 -15.17 4.32 16.65
CA THR A 95 -14.25 3.90 15.58
C THR A 95 -14.99 3.61 14.28
N PHE A 96 -16.17 3.00 14.34
CA PHE A 96 -17.01 2.81 13.15
C PHE A 96 -17.63 4.11 12.65
N ALA A 97 -17.96 5.05 13.55
CA ALA A 97 -18.40 6.39 13.17
C ALA A 97 -17.29 7.17 12.46
N ASP A 98 -16.05 7.14 12.97
CA ASP A 98 -14.87 7.72 12.32
C ASP A 98 -14.64 7.13 10.92
N LEU A 99 -14.90 5.83 10.74
CA LEU A 99 -14.81 5.16 9.44
C LEU A 99 -15.89 5.67 8.46
N LEU A 100 -17.11 5.95 8.93
CA LEU A 100 -18.15 6.56 8.12
C LEU A 100 -17.73 7.95 7.63
N ASP A 101 -17.22 8.79 8.53
CA ASP A 101 -16.74 10.13 8.17
C ASP A 101 -15.57 10.06 7.20
N LEU A 102 -14.60 9.16 7.44
CA LEU A 102 -13.46 8.96 6.54
C LEU A 102 -13.93 8.53 5.14
N LYS A 103 -14.87 7.58 5.06
CA LYS A 103 -15.45 7.13 3.79
C LYS A 103 -16.02 8.31 2.99
N ASP A 104 -16.74 9.22 3.65
CA ASP A 104 -17.37 10.35 2.99
C ASP A 104 -16.32 11.32 2.42
N HIS A 105 -15.28 11.65 3.18
CA HIS A 105 -14.18 12.50 2.70
C HIS A 105 -13.39 11.86 1.55
N ILE A 106 -13.14 10.54 1.60
CA ILE A 106 -12.50 9.83 0.50
C ILE A 106 -13.37 9.90 -0.76
N THR A 107 -14.66 9.60 -0.63
CA THR A 107 -15.58 9.62 -1.77
C THR A 107 -15.66 11.01 -2.40
N GLU A 108 -15.77 12.06 -1.57
CA GLU A 108 -15.76 13.45 -2.02
C GLU A 108 -14.48 13.79 -2.80
N LEU A 109 -13.30 13.42 -2.28
CA LEU A 109 -12.02 13.69 -2.95
C LEU A 109 -11.92 12.95 -4.30
N LEU A 110 -12.26 11.66 -4.33
CA LEU A 110 -12.20 10.87 -5.57
C LEU A 110 -13.14 11.43 -6.64
N THR A 111 -14.36 11.80 -6.26
CA THR A 111 -15.31 12.48 -7.15
C THR A 111 -14.79 13.84 -7.61
N THR A 112 -14.15 14.61 -6.73
CA THR A 112 -13.56 15.91 -7.07
C THR A 112 -12.44 15.74 -8.11
N MET A 113 -11.56 14.76 -7.93
CA MET A 113 -10.48 14.47 -8.89
C MET A 113 -11.01 14.04 -10.26
N ASP A 114 -12.06 13.22 -10.30
CA ASP A 114 -12.70 12.85 -11.56
C ASP A 114 -13.39 14.03 -12.24
N ALA A 115 -14.07 14.89 -11.47
CA ALA A 115 -14.70 16.12 -11.95
C ALA A 115 -13.68 17.14 -12.47
N CYS A 116 -12.48 17.20 -11.87
CA CYS A 116 -11.34 17.96 -12.40
C CYS A 116 -10.73 17.35 -13.67
N GLN A 117 -11.21 16.17 -14.08
CA GLN A 117 -10.66 15.39 -15.19
C GLN A 117 -9.15 15.21 -15.07
N ALA A 118 -8.69 14.86 -13.86
CA ALA A 118 -7.26 14.66 -13.62
C ALA A 118 -6.66 13.63 -14.59
N HIS A 119 -5.45 13.92 -15.07
CA HIS A 119 -4.60 13.04 -15.83
C HIS A 119 -3.66 12.33 -14.86
N LEU A 120 -3.72 11.01 -14.77
CA LEU A 120 -2.89 10.21 -13.88
C LEU A 120 -1.99 9.29 -14.70
N ASP A 121 -0.69 9.45 -14.54
CA ASP A 121 0.36 8.64 -15.14
C ASP A 121 1.51 8.43 -14.15
N ILE A 122 1.69 7.19 -13.70
CA ILE A 122 2.71 6.81 -12.72
C ILE A 122 4.14 7.16 -13.16
N THR A 123 4.38 7.29 -14.47
CA THR A 123 5.68 7.63 -15.04
C THR A 123 5.93 9.13 -15.17
N LEU A 124 4.92 9.97 -14.88
CA LEU A 124 4.98 11.43 -14.97
C LEU A 124 4.70 12.08 -13.61
N ASN A 125 3.46 12.02 -13.14
CA ASN A 125 3.01 12.56 -11.87
C ASN A 125 2.92 11.43 -10.83
N TYR A 126 4.09 10.92 -10.47
CA TYR A 126 4.24 9.73 -9.63
C TYR A 126 3.50 9.88 -8.30
N ASP A 127 3.75 10.95 -7.54
CA ASP A 127 3.18 11.13 -6.20
C ASP A 127 1.65 11.25 -6.25
N LEU A 128 1.13 11.96 -7.25
CA LEU A 128 -0.32 12.09 -7.48
C LEU A 128 -0.96 10.76 -7.84
N THR A 129 -0.38 10.03 -8.78
CA THR A 129 -0.92 8.75 -9.25
C THR A 129 -0.82 7.66 -8.19
N ALA A 130 0.32 7.52 -7.53
CA ALA A 130 0.54 6.56 -6.45
C ALA A 130 -0.37 6.85 -5.25
N SER A 131 -0.47 8.10 -4.82
CA SER A 131 -1.33 8.48 -3.69
C SER A 131 -2.81 8.28 -3.99
N TYR A 132 -3.25 8.54 -5.23
CA TYR A 132 -4.61 8.25 -5.67
C TYR A 132 -4.92 6.75 -5.61
N LEU A 133 -4.04 5.91 -6.19
CA LEU A 133 -4.23 4.46 -6.20
C LEU A 133 -4.16 3.85 -4.79
N ASN A 134 -3.26 4.36 -3.94
CA ASN A 134 -3.21 4.00 -2.53
C ASN A 134 -4.52 4.31 -1.82
N LEU A 135 -5.11 5.50 -2.03
CA LEU A 135 -6.35 5.87 -1.36
C LEU A 135 -7.52 5.01 -1.81
N VAL A 136 -7.62 4.77 -3.13
CA VAL A 136 -8.63 3.87 -3.72
C VAL A 136 -8.53 2.48 -3.11
N VAL A 137 -7.33 1.89 -3.06
CA VAL A 137 -7.16 0.53 -2.53
C VAL A 137 -7.29 0.45 -1.02
N ASN A 138 -6.82 1.46 -0.28
CA ASN A 138 -7.01 1.51 1.17
C ASN A 138 -8.49 1.61 1.52
N TYR A 139 -9.28 2.37 0.76
CA TYR A 139 -10.73 2.41 0.91
C TYR A 139 -11.39 1.05 0.64
N ILE A 140 -11.00 0.36 -0.44
CA ILE A 140 -11.48 -1.00 -0.73
C ILE A 140 -11.11 -1.95 0.43
N CYS A 141 -9.86 -1.92 0.89
CA CYS A 141 -9.39 -2.76 1.99
C CYS A 141 -10.15 -2.49 3.29
N LEU A 142 -10.44 -1.22 3.60
CA LEU A 142 -11.21 -0.82 4.77
C LEU A 142 -12.61 -1.42 4.75
N MET A 143 -13.33 -1.29 3.63
CA MET A 143 -14.70 -1.80 3.51
C MET A 143 -14.75 -3.33 3.50
N VAL A 144 -13.77 -4.00 2.90
CA VAL A 144 -13.65 -5.47 2.96
C VAL A 144 -13.27 -5.95 4.37
N LEU A 145 -12.38 -5.24 5.07
CA LEU A 145 -12.01 -5.60 6.44
C LEU A 145 -13.18 -5.37 7.42
N LEU A 146 -13.92 -4.28 7.25
CA LEU A 146 -15.16 -3.98 7.98
C LEU A 146 -16.16 -5.14 7.86
N SER A 147 -16.39 -5.65 6.66
CA SER A 147 -17.34 -6.74 6.43
C SER A 147 -16.94 -8.05 7.11
N ARG A 148 -15.66 -8.20 7.49
CA ARG A 148 -15.10 -9.36 8.20
C ARG A 148 -15.12 -9.22 9.72
N VAL A 149 -15.68 -8.14 10.25
CA VAL A 149 -15.99 -8.03 11.67
C VAL A 149 -17.36 -8.64 11.90
N ASP A 150 -17.41 -9.89 12.35
CA ASP A 150 -18.66 -10.67 12.47
C ASP A 150 -19.67 -10.00 13.41
N ASP A 151 -19.21 -9.52 14.57
CA ASP A 151 -20.08 -8.91 15.59
C ASP A 151 -20.40 -7.43 15.34
N ARG A 152 -20.06 -6.84 14.18
CA ARG A 152 -20.24 -5.39 13.93
C ARG A 152 -21.67 -4.89 14.17
N LYS A 153 -22.68 -5.67 13.74
CA LYS A 153 -24.11 -5.33 13.93
C LYS A 153 -24.51 -5.42 15.40
N ALA A 154 -24.00 -6.42 16.11
CA ALA A 154 -24.25 -6.63 17.53
C ALA A 154 -23.65 -5.49 18.36
N VAL A 155 -22.38 -5.14 18.12
CA VAL A 155 -21.68 -4.04 18.80
C VAL A 155 -22.42 -2.72 18.61
N LEU A 156 -22.68 -2.33 17.35
CA LEU A 156 -23.30 -1.05 17.03
C LEU A 156 -24.74 -0.97 17.53
N GLY A 157 -25.50 -2.04 17.34
CA GLY A 157 -26.90 -2.05 17.74
C GLY A 157 -27.09 -2.14 19.24
N LEU A 158 -26.24 -2.88 19.96
CA LEU A 158 -26.30 -2.94 21.43
C LEU A 158 -25.93 -1.59 22.06
N PHE A 159 -24.89 -0.92 21.53
CA PHE A 159 -24.54 0.43 21.95
C PHE A 159 -25.71 1.40 21.73
N ASN A 160 -26.29 1.42 20.52
CA ASN A 160 -27.40 2.34 20.22
C ASN A 160 -28.65 2.04 21.06
N ALA A 161 -28.98 0.77 21.29
CA ALA A 161 -30.09 0.38 22.15
C ALA A 161 -29.89 0.88 23.60
N ALA A 162 -28.70 0.69 24.17
CA ALA A 162 -28.38 1.21 25.49
C ALA A 162 -28.40 2.74 25.53
N TYR A 163 -27.88 3.40 24.49
CA TYR A 163 -27.88 4.85 24.36
C TYR A 163 -29.31 5.42 24.33
N GLU A 164 -30.21 4.82 23.54
CA GLU A 164 -31.62 5.21 23.47
C GLU A 164 -32.32 5.02 24.81
N LEU A 165 -32.08 3.91 25.52
CA LEU A 165 -32.66 3.65 26.84
C LEU A 165 -32.14 4.60 27.92
N GLN A 166 -30.97 5.21 27.73
CA GLN A 166 -30.41 6.18 28.67
C GLN A 166 -30.86 7.62 28.37
N HIS A 167 -30.91 8.01 27.10
CA HIS A 167 -31.13 9.41 26.71
C HIS A 167 -32.54 9.68 26.15
N GLY A 168 -33.30 8.62 25.81
CA GLY A 168 -34.63 8.72 25.22
C GLY A 168 -34.65 8.88 23.69
N TYR A 169 -33.48 8.94 23.03
CA TYR A 169 -33.34 9.05 21.58
C TYR A 169 -32.09 8.29 21.10
N SER A 170 -32.08 7.82 19.85
CA SER A 170 -30.95 7.12 19.24
C SER A 170 -29.73 8.01 19.07
N GLU A 171 -28.54 7.41 19.07
CA GLU A 171 -27.30 8.15 18.78
C GLU A 171 -27.38 8.75 17.36
N THR A 172 -26.92 10.00 17.22
CA THR A 172 -27.11 10.85 16.03
C THR A 172 -26.53 10.25 14.74
N THR A 173 -25.40 9.56 14.82
CA THR A 173 -24.72 8.94 13.69
C THR A 173 -25.27 7.54 13.35
N PHE A 174 -25.99 6.90 14.27
CA PHE A 174 -26.46 5.52 14.12
C PHE A 174 -27.27 5.26 12.84
N PRO A 175 -28.20 6.12 12.40
CA PRO A 175 -28.98 5.85 11.19
C PRO A 175 -28.11 5.70 9.94
N ARG A 176 -27.14 6.61 9.75
CA ARG A 176 -26.22 6.58 8.61
C ARG A 176 -25.22 5.44 8.75
N LEU A 177 -24.70 5.24 9.96
CA LEU A 177 -23.74 4.17 10.25
C LEU A 177 -24.37 2.78 10.05
N GLY A 178 -25.58 2.58 10.56
CA GLY A 178 -26.34 1.34 10.36
C GLY A 178 -26.60 1.07 8.89
N GLN A 179 -26.95 2.10 8.10
CA GLN A 179 -27.12 1.95 6.66
C GLN A 179 -25.81 1.54 5.96
N MET A 180 -24.68 2.19 6.29
CA MET A 180 -23.36 1.82 5.75
C MET A 180 -23.04 0.33 6.02
N ILE A 181 -23.28 -0.16 7.24
CA ILE A 181 -23.01 -1.55 7.59
C ILE A 181 -23.85 -2.53 6.76
N VAL A 182 -25.09 -2.18 6.42
CA VAL A 182 -25.95 -2.99 5.56
C VAL A 182 -25.48 -2.93 4.11
N ASP A 183 -25.18 -1.74 3.59
CA ASP A 183 -24.75 -1.55 2.22
C ASP A 183 -23.47 -2.36 1.91
N TYR A 184 -22.53 -2.40 2.85
CA TYR A 184 -21.27 -3.16 2.73
C TYR A 184 -21.33 -4.59 3.31
N ASP A 185 -22.51 -5.18 3.54
CA ASP A 185 -22.60 -6.62 3.83
C ASP A 185 -22.04 -7.46 2.66
N SER A 186 -22.19 -6.97 1.43
CA SER A 186 -21.54 -7.48 0.22
C SER A 186 -20.56 -6.45 -0.34
N PRO A 187 -19.35 -6.31 0.24
CA PRO A 187 -18.50 -5.14 0.04
C PRO A 187 -18.10 -4.94 -1.42
N LEU A 188 -17.68 -6.00 -2.14
CA LEU A 188 -17.28 -5.87 -3.55
C LEU A 188 -18.40 -5.38 -4.46
N LYS A 189 -19.64 -5.81 -4.20
CA LYS A 189 -20.81 -5.38 -4.98
C LYS A 189 -21.04 -3.89 -4.79
N LYS A 190 -21.09 -3.44 -3.52
CA LYS A 190 -21.30 -2.03 -3.19
C LYS A 190 -20.16 -1.16 -3.70
N LEU A 191 -18.91 -1.61 -3.54
CA LEU A 191 -17.74 -0.93 -4.08
C LEU A 191 -17.82 -0.80 -5.61
N ALA A 192 -18.17 -1.86 -6.34
CA ALA A 192 -18.31 -1.78 -7.79
C ALA A 192 -19.36 -0.74 -8.24
N GLU A 193 -20.47 -0.63 -7.51
CA GLU A 193 -21.48 0.42 -7.71
C GLU A 193 -20.90 1.82 -7.45
N ASP A 194 -20.23 2.02 -6.31
CA ASP A 194 -19.67 3.31 -5.89
C ASP A 194 -18.54 3.79 -6.82
N PHE A 195 -17.74 2.86 -7.36
CA PHE A 195 -16.60 3.15 -8.24
C PHE A 195 -16.95 3.22 -9.73
N THR A 196 -18.18 2.88 -10.12
CA THR A 196 -18.66 3.01 -11.50
C THR A 196 -18.41 4.42 -12.09
N PRO A 197 -18.77 5.54 -11.43
CA PRO A 197 -18.50 6.88 -11.96
C PRO A 197 -17.00 7.22 -12.03
N LEU A 198 -16.15 6.56 -11.24
CA LEU A 198 -14.71 6.81 -11.15
C LEU A 198 -13.87 5.93 -12.09
N ALA A 199 -14.52 5.01 -12.83
CA ALA A 199 -13.84 3.98 -13.61
C ALA A 199 -12.89 4.55 -14.67
N ARG A 200 -13.18 5.74 -15.22
CA ARG A 200 -12.30 6.42 -16.18
C ARG A 200 -10.97 6.80 -15.53
N LEU A 201 -11.00 7.53 -14.41
CA LEU A 201 -9.80 8.01 -13.72
C LEU A 201 -8.98 6.85 -13.12
N ILE A 202 -9.65 5.82 -12.59
CA ILE A 202 -8.99 4.58 -12.15
C ILE A 202 -8.34 3.87 -13.34
N GLY A 203 -9.05 3.79 -14.47
CA GLY A 203 -8.54 3.20 -15.70
C GLY A 203 -7.29 3.90 -16.22
N THR A 204 -7.25 5.24 -16.25
CA THR A 204 -6.04 5.97 -16.69
C THR A 204 -4.86 5.71 -15.76
N ALA A 205 -5.08 5.76 -14.44
CA ALA A 205 -4.03 5.50 -13.45
C ALA A 205 -3.49 4.06 -13.57
N LEU A 206 -4.36 3.06 -13.58
CA LEU A 206 -3.96 1.65 -13.72
C LEU A 206 -3.34 1.35 -15.10
N GLY A 207 -3.80 2.02 -16.15
CA GLY A 207 -3.27 1.85 -17.50
C GLY A 207 -1.82 2.28 -17.59
N SER A 208 -1.46 3.38 -16.92
CA SER A 208 -0.08 3.87 -16.85
C SER A 208 0.88 2.88 -16.15
N LEU A 209 0.37 2.04 -15.24
CA LEU A 209 1.18 1.01 -14.57
C LEU A 209 1.64 -0.09 -15.53
N SER A 210 0.98 -0.31 -16.67
CA SER A 210 1.24 -1.47 -17.54
C SER A 210 2.72 -1.63 -17.89
N ALA A 211 3.35 -0.58 -18.39
CA ALA A 211 4.76 -0.61 -18.80
C ALA A 211 5.71 -0.86 -17.61
N VAL A 212 5.40 -0.30 -16.43
CA VAL A 212 6.21 -0.46 -15.21
C VAL A 212 6.03 -1.86 -14.63
N TYR A 213 4.79 -2.33 -14.54
CA TYR A 213 4.45 -3.59 -13.89
C TYR A 213 5.00 -4.77 -14.69
N LEU A 214 4.80 -4.78 -16.00
CA LEU A 214 5.25 -5.88 -16.86
C LEU A 214 6.77 -6.00 -16.91
N ARG A 215 7.52 -4.87 -16.91
CA ARG A 215 8.99 -4.89 -16.89
C ARG A 215 9.58 -5.26 -15.52
N ARG A 216 8.85 -4.97 -14.43
CA ARG A 216 9.27 -5.29 -13.05
C ARG A 216 8.89 -6.72 -12.65
N ASN A 217 7.75 -7.22 -13.12
CA ASN A 217 7.26 -8.57 -12.84
C ASN A 217 7.83 -9.61 -13.82
N ILE A 218 9.15 -9.79 -13.78
CA ILE A 218 9.90 -10.71 -14.66
C ILE A 218 10.58 -11.85 -13.87
N THR A 219 10.97 -12.91 -14.56
CA THR A 219 11.58 -14.09 -13.92
C THR A 219 13.02 -13.84 -13.50
N ALA A 220 13.54 -14.69 -12.61
CA ALA A 220 14.95 -14.65 -12.22
C ALA A 220 15.90 -14.87 -13.42
N ASP A 221 15.51 -15.65 -14.42
CA ASP A 221 16.30 -15.81 -15.65
C ASP A 221 16.41 -14.50 -16.42
N ALA A 222 15.30 -13.76 -16.57
CA ALA A 222 15.33 -12.44 -17.18
C ALA A 222 16.21 -11.46 -16.39
N TRP A 223 16.19 -11.52 -15.05
CA TRP A 223 17.12 -10.74 -14.21
C TRP A 223 18.58 -11.12 -14.44
N ARG A 224 18.90 -12.41 -14.56
CA ARG A 224 20.26 -12.88 -14.88
C ARG A 224 20.72 -12.38 -16.25
N THR A 225 19.87 -12.49 -17.27
CA THR A 225 20.17 -11.99 -18.63
C THR A 225 20.41 -10.50 -18.64
N ALA A 226 19.64 -9.73 -17.87
CA ALA A 226 19.80 -8.27 -17.75
C ALA A 226 20.93 -7.84 -16.80
N GLN A 227 21.63 -8.77 -16.14
CA GLN A 227 22.60 -8.49 -15.07
C GLN A 227 22.04 -7.53 -14.01
N MET A 228 20.76 -7.72 -13.66
CA MET A 228 20.00 -6.86 -12.75
C MET A 228 20.75 -6.67 -11.41
N LEU A 229 20.88 -5.42 -10.95
CA LEU A 229 21.61 -5.01 -9.73
C LEU A 229 23.13 -5.21 -9.73
N SER A 230 23.76 -5.73 -10.81
CA SER A 230 25.21 -5.92 -10.80
C SER A 230 25.96 -4.59 -10.96
N LEU A 231 26.98 -4.39 -10.12
CA LEU A 231 27.90 -3.24 -10.25
C LEU A 231 29.13 -3.57 -11.10
N ILE A 232 29.42 -4.86 -11.31
CA ILE A 232 30.60 -5.34 -12.05
C ILE A 232 30.25 -5.85 -13.45
N GLY A 233 28.96 -5.92 -13.81
CA GLY A 233 28.53 -6.27 -15.17
C GLY A 233 29.04 -5.28 -16.23
N SER A 234 29.27 -4.02 -15.84
CA SER A 234 29.87 -2.98 -16.68
C SER A 234 30.82 -2.09 -15.87
N PRO A 235 32.07 -2.54 -15.60
CA PRO A 235 32.98 -1.86 -14.68
C PRO A 235 33.31 -0.41 -15.07
N GLN A 236 33.25 -0.10 -16.37
CA GLN A 236 33.47 1.25 -16.90
C GLN A 236 32.38 2.23 -16.44
N GLN A 237 31.21 1.74 -16.02
CA GLN A 237 30.09 2.55 -15.56
C GLN A 237 29.98 2.65 -14.04
N LEU A 238 30.97 2.12 -13.30
CA LEU A 238 30.92 2.04 -11.84
C LEU A 238 30.80 3.42 -11.16
N LEU A 239 31.40 4.45 -11.74
CA LEU A 239 31.38 5.82 -11.19
C LEU A 239 30.20 6.66 -11.68
N TYR A 240 29.46 6.23 -12.71
CA TYR A 240 28.30 7.00 -13.18
C TYR A 240 27.08 6.78 -12.28
N ALA A 241 26.30 7.84 -12.06
CA ALA A 241 25.02 7.72 -11.40
C ALA A 241 24.08 6.77 -12.17
N ALA A 242 23.31 5.97 -11.45
CA ALA A 242 22.24 5.20 -12.07
C ALA A 242 21.16 6.16 -12.62
N GLN A 243 20.82 6.04 -13.91
CA GLN A 243 19.86 6.91 -14.60
C GLN A 243 18.65 6.12 -15.09
N THR A 244 17.47 6.72 -14.99
CA THR A 244 16.20 6.22 -15.53
C THR A 244 15.21 7.37 -15.59
N ASP A 245 14.29 7.33 -16.54
CA ASP A 245 13.22 8.33 -16.65
C ASP A 245 12.14 8.15 -15.58
N THR A 246 12.14 7.02 -14.87
CA THR A 246 11.10 6.66 -13.89
C THR A 246 11.71 6.23 -12.56
N ILE A 247 12.64 7.01 -12.00
CA ILE A 247 13.33 6.69 -10.73
C ILE A 247 12.40 6.14 -9.63
N PRO A 248 11.29 6.79 -9.26
CA PRO A 248 10.45 6.29 -8.17
C PRO A 248 9.70 4.99 -8.52
N CYS A 249 9.59 4.64 -9.80
CA CYS A 249 9.04 3.37 -10.26
C CYS A 249 10.04 2.21 -10.14
N GLU A 250 11.35 2.45 -10.02
CA GLU A 250 12.33 1.37 -9.95
C GLU A 250 12.32 0.62 -8.61
N TYR A 251 11.96 1.32 -7.53
CA TYR A 251 11.84 0.75 -6.18
C TYR A 251 10.39 0.73 -5.66
N LEU A 252 9.41 1.10 -6.49
CA LEU A 252 8.00 0.88 -6.17
C LEU A 252 7.76 -0.63 -5.94
N SER A 253 7.13 -0.94 -4.82
CA SER A 253 6.83 -2.31 -4.40
C SER A 253 5.92 -3.03 -5.39
N LEU A 254 6.32 -4.24 -5.81
CA LEU A 254 5.51 -5.09 -6.65
C LEU A 254 4.25 -5.55 -5.91
N ASP A 255 4.34 -5.82 -4.60
CA ASP A 255 3.18 -6.14 -3.74
C ASP A 255 2.13 -5.03 -3.73
N THR A 256 2.59 -3.76 -3.78
CA THR A 256 1.69 -2.61 -3.83
C THR A 256 1.00 -2.50 -5.20
N MET A 257 1.74 -2.71 -6.29
CA MET A 257 1.18 -2.73 -7.64
C MET A 257 0.18 -3.87 -7.83
N ASP A 258 0.46 -5.06 -7.31
CA ASP A 258 -0.48 -6.20 -7.30
C ASP A 258 -1.79 -5.82 -6.61
N ARG A 259 -1.72 -5.18 -5.44
CA ARG A 259 -2.91 -4.71 -4.72
C ARG A 259 -3.71 -3.69 -5.53
N TRP A 260 -3.05 -2.70 -6.15
CA TRP A 260 -3.69 -1.72 -7.04
C TRP A 260 -4.42 -2.40 -8.21
N ILE A 261 -3.75 -3.30 -8.92
CA ILE A 261 -4.28 -3.98 -10.10
C ILE A 261 -5.43 -4.91 -9.71
N ILE A 262 -5.24 -5.78 -8.72
CA ILE A 262 -6.23 -6.78 -8.31
C ILE A 262 -7.50 -6.09 -7.83
N PHE A 263 -7.41 -5.16 -6.86
CA PHE A 263 -8.59 -4.53 -6.30
C PHE A 263 -9.22 -3.51 -7.25
N GLY A 264 -8.42 -2.64 -7.87
CA GLY A 264 -8.92 -1.60 -8.76
C GLY A 264 -9.64 -2.15 -10.00
N LEU A 265 -9.08 -3.18 -10.66
CA LEU A 265 -9.74 -3.81 -11.81
C LEU A 265 -10.94 -4.68 -11.40
N THR A 266 -10.92 -5.24 -10.19
CA THR A 266 -12.07 -6.00 -9.67
C THR A 266 -13.28 -5.11 -9.46
N VAL A 267 -13.12 -3.92 -8.87
CA VAL A 267 -14.28 -3.02 -8.65
C VAL A 267 -14.71 -2.27 -9.92
N CYS A 268 -13.79 -2.03 -10.86
CA CYS A 268 -14.09 -1.41 -12.16
C CYS A 268 -14.28 -2.42 -13.30
N HIS A 269 -14.66 -3.66 -12.97
CA HIS A 269 -14.67 -4.81 -13.87
C HIS A 269 -15.51 -4.60 -15.14
N THR A 270 -16.65 -3.92 -15.04
CA THR A 270 -17.58 -3.70 -16.16
C THR A 270 -16.96 -2.86 -17.29
N SER A 271 -16.25 -1.79 -16.94
CA SER A 271 -15.72 -0.82 -17.90
C SER A 271 -14.30 -1.14 -18.37
N LEU A 272 -13.49 -1.77 -17.51
CA LEU A 272 -12.05 -1.93 -17.76
C LEU A 272 -11.67 -3.31 -18.28
N LEU A 273 -12.16 -4.40 -17.66
CA LEU A 273 -11.64 -5.75 -17.97
C LEU A 273 -11.89 -6.23 -19.40
N ASN A 274 -12.81 -5.61 -20.13
CA ASN A 274 -13.04 -5.92 -21.55
C ASN A 274 -11.95 -5.37 -22.48
N GLN A 275 -11.09 -4.48 -22.00
CA GLN A 275 -9.99 -3.94 -22.78
C GLN A 275 -8.74 -4.82 -22.60
N PRO A 276 -7.99 -5.14 -23.67
CA PRO A 276 -6.88 -6.09 -23.62
C PRO A 276 -5.79 -5.74 -22.61
N VAL A 277 -5.41 -4.46 -22.52
CA VAL A 277 -4.34 -3.98 -21.62
C VAL A 277 -4.69 -4.28 -20.16
N PHE A 278 -5.94 -4.04 -19.76
CA PHE A 278 -6.39 -4.33 -18.38
C PHE A 278 -6.57 -5.81 -18.13
N ALA A 279 -7.04 -6.58 -19.12
CA ALA A 279 -7.14 -8.03 -19.01
C ALA A 279 -5.76 -8.68 -18.80
N GLU A 280 -4.74 -8.24 -19.53
CA GLU A 280 -3.36 -8.72 -19.37
C GLU A 280 -2.79 -8.33 -18.00
N LEU A 281 -2.94 -7.06 -17.59
CA LEU A 281 -2.51 -6.62 -16.25
C LEU A 281 -3.15 -7.46 -15.15
N TRP A 282 -4.46 -7.67 -15.23
CA TRP A 282 -5.21 -8.46 -14.27
C TRP A 282 -4.74 -9.91 -14.24
N GLN A 283 -4.59 -10.55 -15.40
CA GLN A 283 -4.06 -11.91 -15.52
C GLN A 283 -2.69 -12.01 -14.82
N ARG A 284 -1.75 -11.13 -15.16
CA ARG A 284 -0.39 -11.16 -14.61
C ARG A 284 -0.37 -10.98 -13.10
N ALA A 285 -1.19 -10.09 -12.54
CA ALA A 285 -1.32 -9.92 -11.09
C ALA A 285 -1.96 -11.14 -10.41
N LEU A 286 -2.99 -11.72 -11.02
CA LEU A 286 -3.64 -12.93 -10.50
C LEU A 286 -2.74 -14.18 -10.56
N GLU A 287 -1.82 -14.26 -11.53
CA GLU A 287 -0.86 -15.34 -11.65
C GLU A 287 0.36 -15.21 -10.71
N SER A 288 0.50 -14.05 -10.04
CA SER A 288 1.64 -13.71 -9.17
C SER A 288 1.45 -14.12 -7.71
N GLY A 289 0.30 -14.69 -7.33
CA GLY A 289 0.09 -15.20 -5.98
C GLY A 289 -1.31 -15.76 -5.73
N LEU A 290 -1.45 -16.55 -4.66
CA LEU A 290 -2.76 -17.07 -4.22
C LEU A 290 -3.47 -16.12 -3.26
N THR A 291 -2.70 -15.24 -2.61
CA THR A 291 -3.22 -14.33 -1.58
C THR A 291 -2.75 -12.90 -1.81
N VAL A 292 -3.67 -11.96 -1.57
CA VAL A 292 -3.40 -10.51 -1.55
C VAL A 292 -3.68 -9.97 -0.16
N ARG A 293 -2.80 -9.09 0.33
CA ARG A 293 -2.91 -8.50 1.66
C ARG A 293 -4.00 -7.44 1.70
N LEU A 294 -4.95 -7.56 2.63
CA LEU A 294 -5.83 -6.46 3.02
C LEU A 294 -5.06 -5.53 3.96
N PHE A 295 -4.62 -6.08 5.09
CA PHE A 295 -3.86 -5.36 6.10
C PHE A 295 -3.16 -6.35 7.06
N ARG A 296 -1.87 -6.16 7.32
CA ARG A 296 -1.05 -7.06 8.16
C ARG A 296 -1.20 -8.53 7.72
N ASP A 297 -1.57 -9.43 8.63
CA ASP A 297 -1.82 -10.86 8.38
C ASP A 297 -3.24 -11.16 7.83
N GLU A 298 -4.12 -10.17 7.73
CA GLU A 298 -5.42 -10.36 7.08
C GLU A 298 -5.27 -10.36 5.55
N VAL A 299 -5.52 -11.51 4.95
CA VAL A 299 -5.39 -11.74 3.50
C VAL A 299 -6.72 -12.13 2.85
N VAL A 300 -6.82 -11.90 1.55
CA VAL A 300 -7.84 -12.46 0.66
C VAL A 300 -7.21 -13.58 -0.14
N THR A 301 -7.77 -14.79 -0.10
CA THR A 301 -7.45 -15.84 -1.07
C THR A 301 -8.10 -15.47 -2.40
N ILE A 302 -7.29 -15.03 -3.35
CA ILE A 302 -7.71 -14.22 -4.49
C ILE A 302 -8.75 -14.95 -5.34
N HIS A 303 -8.38 -16.10 -5.92
CA HIS A 303 -9.24 -16.75 -6.91
C HIS A 303 -10.60 -17.20 -6.34
N PRO A 304 -10.68 -17.90 -5.18
CA PRO A 304 -11.98 -18.27 -4.61
C PRO A 304 -12.86 -17.06 -4.27
N TYR A 305 -12.25 -15.98 -3.77
CA TYR A 305 -12.97 -14.76 -3.41
C TYR A 305 -13.57 -14.07 -4.64
N LEU A 306 -12.77 -13.92 -5.70
CA LEU A 306 -13.22 -13.33 -6.96
C LEU A 306 -14.24 -14.22 -7.68
N GLN A 307 -14.04 -15.54 -7.69
CA GLN A 307 -15.01 -16.49 -8.26
C GLN A 307 -16.37 -16.35 -7.57
N ALA A 308 -16.40 -16.38 -6.23
CA ALA A 308 -17.64 -16.21 -5.47
C ALA A 308 -18.34 -14.87 -5.79
N TYR A 309 -17.58 -13.79 -5.97
CA TYR A 309 -18.14 -12.51 -6.38
C TYR A 309 -18.72 -12.54 -7.80
N PHE A 310 -17.95 -12.97 -8.80
CA PHE A 310 -18.39 -12.98 -10.19
C PHE A 310 -19.51 -13.99 -10.48
N GLU A 311 -19.65 -15.05 -9.69
CA GLU A 311 -20.80 -15.98 -9.73
C GLU A 311 -22.13 -15.30 -9.40
N THR A 312 -22.12 -14.22 -8.61
CA THR A 312 -23.33 -13.43 -8.32
C THR A 312 -23.77 -12.54 -9.49
N LEU A 313 -22.91 -12.38 -10.51
CA LEU A 313 -23.12 -11.46 -11.63
C LEU A 313 -23.50 -12.21 -12.91
N LYS A 314 -24.49 -11.68 -13.64
CA LYS A 314 -24.89 -12.24 -14.94
C LYS A 314 -23.87 -11.89 -16.03
N GLY A 315 -23.57 -12.84 -16.92
CA GLY A 315 -22.69 -12.62 -18.08
C GLY A 315 -21.18 -12.84 -17.83
N TYR A 316 -20.77 -13.28 -16.64
CA TYR A 316 -19.36 -13.44 -16.27
C TYR A 316 -18.77 -14.85 -16.45
N ASN A 317 -19.48 -15.76 -17.13
CA ASN A 317 -19.02 -17.15 -17.33
C ASN A 317 -17.61 -17.25 -17.94
N LYS A 318 -17.27 -16.37 -18.89
CA LYS A 318 -15.92 -16.31 -19.48
C LYS A 318 -14.87 -15.95 -18.43
N ARG A 319 -15.14 -14.93 -17.61
CA ARG A 319 -14.22 -14.48 -16.53
C ARG A 319 -14.06 -15.54 -15.46
N LEU A 320 -15.12 -16.27 -15.14
CA LEU A 320 -15.06 -17.40 -14.20
C LEU A 320 -14.18 -18.54 -14.74
N ALA A 321 -14.23 -18.82 -16.05
CA ALA A 321 -13.35 -19.80 -16.68
C ALA A 321 -11.87 -19.34 -16.65
N GLU A 322 -11.59 -18.09 -17.04
CA GLU A 322 -10.26 -17.48 -16.97
C GLU A 322 -9.71 -17.51 -15.54
N LEU A 323 -10.51 -17.16 -14.52
CA LEU A 323 -10.09 -17.20 -13.11
C LEU A 323 -9.65 -18.59 -12.64
N LYS A 324 -10.32 -19.65 -13.13
CA LYS A 324 -9.94 -21.05 -12.82
C LYS A 324 -8.65 -21.43 -13.52
N GLU A 325 -8.44 -20.96 -14.74
CA GLU A 325 -7.19 -21.14 -15.48
C GLU A 325 -6.02 -20.44 -14.79
N PHE A 326 -6.16 -19.15 -14.44
CA PHE A 326 -5.15 -18.38 -13.73
C PHE A 326 -4.80 -19.03 -12.38
N GLN A 327 -5.80 -19.54 -11.65
CA GLN A 327 -5.55 -20.29 -10.43
C GLN A 327 -4.72 -21.55 -10.67
N SER A 328 -5.01 -22.29 -11.74
CA SER A 328 -4.23 -23.48 -12.12
C SER A 328 -2.79 -23.13 -12.48
N VAL A 329 -2.57 -22.06 -13.26
CA VAL A 329 -1.22 -21.56 -13.60
C VAL A 329 -0.45 -21.15 -12.34
N THR A 330 -1.10 -20.40 -11.45
CA THR A 330 -0.51 -19.96 -10.18
C THR A 330 -0.02 -21.14 -9.34
N LEU A 331 -0.86 -22.16 -9.16
CA LEU A 331 -0.51 -23.35 -8.39
C LEU A 331 0.64 -24.17 -9.01
N GLN A 332 0.84 -24.07 -10.32
CA GLN A 332 1.88 -24.80 -11.04
C GLN A 332 3.22 -24.06 -11.10
N GLN A 333 3.20 -22.73 -11.26
CA GLN A 333 4.41 -21.96 -11.63
C GLN A 333 4.82 -20.92 -10.58
N CYS A 334 3.88 -20.30 -9.88
CA CYS A 334 4.13 -19.12 -9.06
C CYS A 334 5.17 -19.39 -7.95
N GLY A 335 5.03 -20.51 -7.23
CA GLY A 335 6.00 -20.89 -6.18
C GLY A 335 7.44 -21.00 -6.69
N LEU A 336 7.63 -21.62 -7.87
CA LEU A 336 8.94 -21.76 -8.49
C LEU A 336 9.53 -20.40 -8.90
N ILE A 337 8.72 -19.52 -9.49
CA ILE A 337 9.16 -18.17 -9.91
C ILE A 337 9.71 -17.39 -8.71
N HIS A 338 8.96 -17.32 -7.61
CA HIS A 338 9.37 -16.61 -6.40
C HIS A 338 10.59 -17.27 -5.72
N ARG A 339 10.67 -18.60 -5.71
CA ARG A 339 11.84 -19.31 -5.22
C ARG A 339 13.11 -18.95 -5.99
N GLU A 340 13.05 -18.91 -7.32
CA GLU A 340 14.20 -18.53 -8.15
C GLU A 340 14.56 -17.05 -8.00
N ARG A 341 13.57 -16.17 -7.82
CA ARG A 341 13.81 -14.75 -7.50
C ARG A 341 14.59 -14.60 -6.18
N ARG A 342 14.17 -15.28 -5.11
CA ARG A 342 14.91 -15.27 -3.83
C ARG A 342 16.33 -15.78 -3.97
N LYS A 343 16.57 -16.85 -4.75
CA LYS A 343 17.94 -17.33 -5.05
C LYS A 343 18.78 -16.28 -5.76
N PHE A 344 18.23 -15.63 -6.79
CA PHE A 344 18.91 -14.55 -7.49
C PHE A 344 19.27 -13.40 -6.55
N LEU A 345 18.29 -12.93 -5.77
CA LEU A 345 18.45 -11.80 -4.86
C LEU A 345 19.48 -12.06 -3.76
N ARG A 346 19.60 -13.30 -3.24
CA ARG A 346 20.68 -13.65 -2.29
C ARG A 346 22.06 -13.36 -2.86
N SER A 347 22.32 -13.81 -4.09
CA SER A 347 23.61 -13.56 -4.75
C SER A 347 23.80 -12.07 -5.08
N ALA A 348 22.77 -11.41 -5.61
CA ALA A 348 22.85 -10.01 -6.01
C ALA A 348 23.06 -9.07 -4.80
N LEU A 349 22.30 -9.24 -3.72
CA LEU A 349 22.44 -8.43 -2.51
C LEU A 349 23.77 -8.70 -1.81
N LYS A 350 24.25 -9.95 -1.82
CA LYS A 350 25.59 -10.28 -1.30
C LYS A 350 26.70 -9.56 -2.08
N GLU A 351 26.65 -9.58 -3.41
CA GLU A 351 27.59 -8.84 -4.26
C GLU A 351 27.56 -7.34 -3.95
N LEU A 352 26.36 -6.75 -3.88
CA LEU A 352 26.18 -5.35 -3.49
C LEU A 352 26.79 -5.05 -2.11
N CYS A 353 26.49 -5.87 -1.09
CA CYS A 353 27.03 -5.69 0.26
C CYS A 353 28.56 -5.69 0.26
N LEU A 354 29.18 -6.66 -0.42
CA LEU A 354 30.64 -6.80 -0.46
C LEU A 354 31.30 -5.60 -1.14
N ILE A 355 30.78 -5.19 -2.31
CA ILE A 355 31.35 -4.07 -3.08
C ILE A 355 31.17 -2.74 -2.35
N LEU A 356 29.97 -2.48 -1.79
CA LEU A 356 29.68 -1.22 -1.10
C LEU A 356 30.36 -1.15 0.27
N SER A 357 30.65 -2.28 0.91
CA SER A 357 31.46 -2.32 2.13
C SER A 357 32.94 -2.02 1.83
N ASP A 358 33.46 -2.52 0.72
CA ASP A 358 34.84 -2.26 0.27
C ASP A 358 35.03 -0.83 -0.24
N GLN A 359 34.06 -0.32 -1.01
CA GLN A 359 34.06 1.02 -1.59
C GLN A 359 32.79 1.81 -1.21
N PRO A 360 32.68 2.32 0.03
CA PRO A 360 31.50 3.06 0.49
C PRO A 360 31.15 4.30 -0.34
N GLY A 361 32.14 4.91 -1.01
CA GLY A 361 31.93 6.05 -1.92
C GLY A 361 30.95 5.75 -3.07
N LEU A 362 30.78 4.48 -3.45
CA LEU A 362 29.82 4.06 -4.47
C LEU A 362 28.36 4.20 -4.02
N LEU A 363 28.10 4.34 -2.71
CA LEU A 363 26.76 4.65 -2.21
C LEU A 363 26.24 5.99 -2.72
N GLY A 364 27.09 6.93 -3.15
CA GLY A 364 26.61 8.12 -3.85
C GLY A 364 25.95 7.77 -5.21
N PRO A 365 26.72 7.36 -6.23
CA PRO A 365 26.19 7.12 -7.57
C PRO A 365 25.28 5.88 -7.69
N LYS A 366 25.35 4.91 -6.76
CA LYS A 366 24.65 3.61 -6.87
C LYS A 366 23.56 3.39 -5.83
N ILE A 367 23.15 4.41 -5.06
CA ILE A 367 22.13 4.25 -4.02
C ILE A 367 20.80 3.69 -4.57
N LEU A 368 20.45 4.02 -5.82
CA LEU A 368 19.23 3.51 -6.45
C LEU A 368 19.21 1.98 -6.49
N PHE A 369 20.35 1.34 -6.74
CA PHE A 369 20.45 -0.13 -6.77
C PHE A 369 20.25 -0.73 -5.38
N VAL A 370 20.67 -0.03 -4.33
CA VAL A 370 20.42 -0.44 -2.93
C VAL A 370 18.91 -0.45 -2.66
N PHE A 371 18.21 0.63 -2.97
CA PHE A 371 16.76 0.72 -2.75
C PHE A 371 15.95 -0.24 -3.62
N MET A 372 16.36 -0.46 -4.88
CA MET A 372 15.79 -1.50 -5.73
C MET A 372 15.98 -2.89 -5.11
N GLY A 373 17.22 -3.24 -4.72
CA GLY A 373 17.53 -4.55 -4.13
C GLY A 373 16.77 -4.79 -2.83
N LEU A 374 16.70 -3.78 -1.95
CA LEU A 374 15.92 -3.80 -0.73
C LEU A 374 14.43 -4.02 -1.00
N SER A 375 13.83 -3.25 -1.93
CA SER A 375 12.42 -3.41 -2.29
C SER A 375 12.13 -4.80 -2.84
N PHE A 376 12.98 -5.32 -3.73
CA PHE A 376 12.74 -6.62 -4.37
C PHE A 376 12.83 -7.75 -3.34
N ALA A 377 13.82 -7.68 -2.43
CA ALA A 377 13.99 -8.66 -1.36
C ALA A 377 12.85 -8.59 -0.33
N ARG A 378 12.40 -7.39 0.05
CA ARG A 378 11.24 -7.18 0.93
C ARG A 378 9.99 -7.79 0.35
N ASP A 379 9.71 -7.53 -0.93
CA ASP A 379 8.54 -8.04 -1.63
C ASP A 379 8.54 -9.58 -1.65
N GLU A 380 9.68 -10.21 -1.96
CA GLU A 380 9.82 -11.67 -1.98
C GLU A 380 9.72 -12.32 -0.59
N ALA A 381 10.30 -11.68 0.45
CA ALA A 381 10.18 -12.13 1.84
C ALA A 381 8.72 -12.05 2.33
N SER A 382 8.05 -10.92 2.05
CA SER A 382 6.65 -10.69 2.41
C SER A 382 5.69 -11.60 1.63
N TRP A 383 6.03 -11.91 0.37
CA TRP A 383 5.30 -12.88 -0.44
C TRP A 383 5.38 -14.27 0.18
N LEU A 384 6.58 -14.73 0.54
CA LEU A 384 6.77 -16.04 1.15
C LEU A 384 6.02 -16.15 2.48
N LEU A 385 6.11 -15.10 3.31
CA LEU A 385 5.52 -15.06 4.65
C LEU A 385 4.01 -15.32 4.66
N ARG A 386 3.27 -14.77 3.68
CA ARG A 386 1.81 -14.97 3.57
C ARG A 386 1.40 -16.24 2.82
N HIS A 387 2.29 -16.79 1.99
CA HIS A 387 1.99 -17.96 1.15
C HIS A 387 2.32 -19.30 1.81
N VAL A 388 3.30 -19.35 2.73
CA VAL A 388 3.73 -20.60 3.35
C VAL A 388 2.59 -21.36 4.03
N ASP A 389 1.71 -20.66 4.75
CA ASP A 389 0.58 -21.26 5.47
C ASP A 389 -0.69 -21.42 4.62
N THR A 390 -0.76 -20.75 3.46
CA THR A 390 -1.95 -20.77 2.59
C THR A 390 -1.80 -21.69 1.38
N TRP A 391 -0.58 -22.14 1.09
CA TRP A 391 -0.34 -23.02 -0.04
C TRP A 391 -0.98 -24.40 0.16
N PRO A 392 -1.70 -24.95 -0.84
CA PRO A 392 -2.32 -26.27 -0.70
C PRO A 392 -1.28 -27.38 -0.48
N THR A 393 -1.31 -28.03 0.67
CA THR A 393 -0.55 -29.26 0.93
C THR A 393 -1.22 -30.42 0.18
N GLY A 394 -0.68 -30.81 -0.97
CA GLY A 394 -1.31 -31.82 -1.83
C GLY A 394 -1.54 -33.17 -1.14
N LYS A 395 -2.74 -33.75 -1.31
CA LYS A 395 -3.04 -35.16 -0.99
C LYS A 395 -2.55 -36.15 -2.07
N ARG A 396 -1.86 -35.66 -3.12
CA ARG A 396 -1.38 -36.51 -4.22
C ARG A 396 0.09 -36.91 -4.00
N PRO A 397 0.42 -38.21 -3.98
CA PRO A 397 1.80 -38.66 -3.83
C PRO A 397 2.59 -38.31 -5.11
N GLY A 398 3.71 -37.60 -4.97
CA GLY A 398 4.71 -37.43 -6.03
C GLY A 398 5.04 -36.00 -6.51
N ARG A 399 4.29 -34.96 -6.11
CA ARG A 399 4.63 -33.54 -6.35
C ARG A 399 4.11 -32.67 -5.20
N SER A 400 4.87 -32.56 -4.12
CA SER A 400 4.60 -31.51 -3.13
C SER A 400 5.29 -30.22 -3.58
N ASN A 401 4.56 -29.31 -4.22
CA ASN A 401 5.01 -27.93 -4.48
C ASN A 401 5.23 -27.13 -3.16
N VAL A 402 5.10 -27.78 -2.00
CA VAL A 402 5.38 -27.24 -0.66
C VAL A 402 6.85 -26.84 -0.53
N ASP A 403 7.77 -27.55 -1.19
CA ASP A 403 9.19 -27.18 -1.20
C ASP A 403 9.46 -25.84 -1.92
N ASP A 404 8.57 -25.42 -2.83
CA ASP A 404 8.71 -24.15 -3.54
C ASP A 404 8.27 -22.93 -2.71
N VAL A 405 7.42 -23.16 -1.71
CA VAL A 405 7.00 -22.17 -0.71
C VAL A 405 7.71 -22.33 0.64
N SER A 406 8.85 -23.02 0.63
CA SER A 406 9.79 -23.09 1.75
C SER A 406 11.15 -22.54 1.31
N ASP A 407 11.87 -21.87 2.22
CA ASP A 407 13.21 -21.36 1.92
C ASP A 407 14.11 -21.43 3.15
N ARG A 408 14.93 -22.48 3.21
CA ARG A 408 15.92 -22.67 4.28
C ARG A 408 17.06 -21.65 4.22
N GLN A 409 17.23 -20.96 3.10
CA GLN A 409 18.25 -19.93 2.90
C GLN A 409 17.67 -18.51 3.01
N LEU A 410 16.41 -18.36 3.43
CA LEU A 410 15.85 -17.05 3.73
C LEU A 410 16.70 -16.23 4.73
N PRO A 411 17.32 -16.81 5.78
CA PRO A 411 18.17 -16.06 6.71
C PRO A 411 19.29 -15.28 6.00
N GLU A 412 19.93 -15.85 4.99
CA GLU A 412 20.94 -15.17 4.17
C GLU A 412 20.40 -13.93 3.45
N LEU A 413 19.19 -14.03 2.88
CA LEU A 413 18.56 -12.90 2.21
C LEU A 413 18.25 -11.76 3.21
N LEU A 414 17.66 -12.11 4.35
CA LEU A 414 17.32 -11.16 5.41
C LEU A 414 18.57 -10.48 5.97
N PHE A 415 19.64 -11.24 6.17
CA PHE A 415 20.92 -10.70 6.63
C PHE A 415 21.50 -9.66 5.66
N HIS A 416 21.54 -9.96 4.36
CA HIS A 416 22.06 -9.00 3.38
C HIS A 416 21.15 -7.77 3.22
N MET A 417 19.84 -7.88 3.49
CA MET A 417 18.99 -6.69 3.60
C MET A 417 19.42 -5.81 4.78
N GLU A 418 19.65 -6.39 5.96
CA GLU A 418 20.12 -5.64 7.14
C GLU A 418 21.53 -5.07 6.95
N GLU A 419 22.43 -5.77 6.26
CA GLU A 419 23.75 -5.23 5.90
C GLU A 419 23.63 -3.98 5.00
N LEU A 420 22.79 -4.03 3.96
CA LEU A 420 22.55 -2.86 3.11
C LEU A 420 21.95 -1.69 3.90
N ARG A 421 20.97 -1.96 4.78
CA ARG A 421 20.39 -0.94 5.67
C ARG A 421 21.48 -0.30 6.54
N MET A 422 22.32 -1.11 7.16
CA MET A 422 23.44 -0.64 7.98
C MET A 422 24.46 0.18 7.17
N LEU A 423 24.79 -0.21 5.94
CA LEU A 423 25.69 0.54 5.07
C LEU A 423 25.13 1.94 4.75
N VAL A 424 23.83 2.03 4.43
CA VAL A 424 23.17 3.31 4.18
C VAL A 424 23.22 4.21 5.41
N SER A 425 22.84 3.69 6.59
CA SER A 425 22.86 4.48 7.83
C SER A 425 24.29 4.87 8.24
N LYS A 426 25.25 3.95 8.13
CA LYS A 426 26.66 4.18 8.52
C LYS A 426 27.33 5.24 7.63
N TYR A 427 27.03 5.22 6.33
CA TYR A 427 27.64 6.12 5.34
C TYR A 427 26.66 7.18 4.85
N ALA A 428 25.66 7.53 5.65
CA ALA A 428 24.64 8.53 5.31
C ALA A 428 25.26 9.87 4.86
N GLN A 429 26.34 10.32 5.53
CA GLN A 429 27.06 11.54 5.16
C GLN A 429 27.72 11.47 3.77
N VAL A 430 28.17 10.29 3.33
CA VAL A 430 28.74 10.10 1.99
C VAL A 430 27.66 10.28 0.93
N ILE A 431 26.49 9.67 1.16
CA ILE A 431 25.32 9.78 0.29
C ILE A 431 24.85 11.24 0.25
N GLN A 432 24.65 11.84 1.43
CA GLN A 432 24.20 13.22 1.60
C GLN A 432 25.11 14.21 0.84
N ARG A 433 26.43 14.12 1.05
CA ARG A 433 27.41 14.99 0.37
C ARG A 433 27.36 14.86 -1.15
N TYR A 434 27.27 13.62 -1.66
CA TYR A 434 27.17 13.37 -3.09
C TYR A 434 25.92 14.04 -3.69
N TYR A 435 24.77 13.89 -3.04
CA TYR A 435 23.51 14.42 -3.57
C TYR A 435 23.33 15.92 -3.38
N ILE A 436 23.91 16.54 -2.35
CA ILE A 436 23.98 18.01 -2.25
C ILE A 436 24.75 18.59 -3.45
N GLN A 437 25.89 17.99 -3.81
CA GLN A 437 26.67 18.41 -4.97
C GLN A 437 25.94 18.14 -6.28
N TYR A 438 25.20 17.04 -6.38
CA TYR A 438 24.40 16.72 -7.55
C TYR A 438 23.25 17.73 -7.74
N LEU A 439 22.52 18.04 -6.68
CA LEU A 439 21.40 18.97 -6.67
C LEU A 439 21.82 20.38 -7.10
N SER A 440 22.85 20.93 -6.45
CA SER A 440 23.36 22.29 -6.73
C SER A 440 24.13 22.37 -8.04
N GLY A 441 24.93 21.36 -8.36
CA GLY A 441 25.86 21.39 -9.50
C GLY A 441 25.30 20.87 -10.82
N TYR A 442 24.19 20.13 -10.81
CA TYR A 442 23.59 19.55 -12.03
C TYR A 442 22.08 19.76 -12.10
N ASP A 443 21.31 19.30 -11.10
CA ASP A 443 19.84 19.33 -11.19
C ASP A 443 19.31 20.76 -11.27
N ALA A 444 19.88 21.68 -10.49
CA ALA A 444 19.53 23.10 -10.52
C ALA A 444 19.70 23.71 -11.92
N ILE A 445 20.79 23.36 -12.61
CA ILE A 445 21.09 23.88 -13.94
C ILE A 445 20.08 23.34 -14.96
N VAL A 446 19.89 22.01 -14.98
CA VAL A 446 18.97 21.35 -15.91
C VAL A 446 17.52 21.81 -15.67
N LEU A 447 17.09 21.92 -14.42
CA LEU A 447 15.75 22.39 -14.09
C LEU A 447 15.54 23.85 -14.50
N ASN A 448 16.51 24.73 -14.25
CA ASN A 448 16.42 26.12 -14.69
C ASN A 448 16.31 26.21 -16.22
N GLU A 449 17.16 25.50 -16.97
CA GLU A 449 17.07 25.44 -18.44
C GLU A 449 15.69 24.99 -18.91
N LEU A 450 15.13 23.94 -18.32
CA LEU A 450 13.79 23.45 -18.67
C LEU A 450 12.71 24.49 -18.35
N ILE A 451 12.76 25.13 -17.17
CA ILE A 451 11.77 26.12 -16.74
C ILE A 451 11.75 27.34 -17.68
N GLN A 452 12.91 27.82 -18.15
CA GLN A 452 12.98 28.95 -19.08
C GLN A 452 12.33 28.64 -20.44
N THR A 453 12.16 27.36 -20.79
CA THR A 453 11.51 26.96 -22.05
C THR A 453 10.00 26.78 -21.93
N LEU A 454 9.43 26.85 -20.72
CA LEU A 454 8.00 26.63 -20.50
C LEU A 454 7.16 27.82 -21.00
N PRO A 455 6.18 27.59 -21.89
CA PRO A 455 5.30 28.65 -22.34
C PRO A 455 4.19 28.93 -21.31
N ASN A 456 3.85 30.21 -21.12
CA ASN A 456 2.63 30.65 -20.40
C ASN A 456 2.44 30.03 -19.00
N VAL A 457 3.49 29.96 -18.19
CA VAL A 457 3.44 29.46 -16.80
C VAL A 457 2.65 30.46 -15.93
N PRO A 458 1.59 30.03 -15.22
CA PRO A 458 0.87 30.92 -14.30
C PRO A 458 1.72 31.28 -13.07
N GLU A 459 1.28 32.31 -12.34
CA GLU A 459 2.06 32.92 -11.24
C GLU A 459 2.38 31.92 -10.12
N ASP A 460 1.38 31.17 -9.64
CA ASP A 460 1.54 30.21 -8.53
C ASP A 460 2.55 29.10 -8.90
N GLU A 461 2.44 28.51 -10.09
CA GLU A 461 3.36 27.50 -10.59
C GLU A 461 4.77 28.07 -10.80
N SER A 462 4.88 29.30 -11.28
CA SER A 462 6.17 29.99 -11.47
C SER A 462 6.89 30.24 -10.15
N ILE A 463 6.15 30.64 -9.11
CA ILE A 463 6.70 30.81 -7.75
C ILE A 463 7.22 29.49 -7.21
N ILE A 464 6.46 28.39 -7.35
CA ILE A 464 6.90 27.07 -6.88
C ILE A 464 8.16 26.61 -7.62
N LEU A 465 8.17 26.69 -8.96
CA LEU A 465 9.29 26.26 -9.80
C LEU A 465 10.56 27.06 -9.51
N SER A 466 10.45 28.38 -9.39
CA SER A 466 11.59 29.25 -9.08
C SER A 466 12.10 29.04 -7.65
N SER A 467 11.20 28.91 -6.67
CA SER A 467 11.55 28.59 -5.28
C SER A 467 12.30 27.26 -5.18
N PHE A 468 11.83 26.23 -5.90
CA PHE A 468 12.48 24.92 -5.94
C PHE A 468 13.90 25.04 -6.50
N CYS A 469 14.08 25.65 -7.67
CA CYS A 469 15.39 25.81 -8.30
C CYS A 469 16.36 26.62 -7.45
N ASN A 470 15.94 27.75 -6.88
CA ASN A 470 16.78 28.56 -6.02
C ASN A 470 17.21 27.78 -4.78
N SER A 471 16.26 27.08 -4.14
CA SER A 471 16.54 26.28 -2.94
C SER A 471 17.58 25.20 -3.18
N ILE A 472 17.55 24.51 -4.33
CA ILE A 472 18.53 23.47 -4.65
C ILE A 472 19.86 24.05 -5.16
N ALA A 473 19.85 25.20 -5.83
CA ALA A 473 21.05 25.90 -6.29
C ALA A 473 21.89 26.45 -5.14
N ASP A 474 21.22 26.93 -4.08
CA ASP A 474 21.86 27.50 -2.90
C ASP A 474 22.41 26.44 -1.91
N LEU A 475 22.19 25.14 -2.21
CA LEU A 475 22.71 24.06 -1.37
C LEU A 475 24.23 24.01 -1.39
N ASN A 476 24.81 23.98 -0.19
CA ASN A 476 26.23 23.80 0.01
C ASN A 476 26.49 22.66 0.99
N VAL A 477 27.65 22.01 0.83
CA VAL A 477 28.09 20.94 1.74
C VAL A 477 28.57 21.60 3.04
N GLU A 478 27.80 21.43 4.11
CA GLU A 478 28.12 21.95 5.44
C GLU A 478 28.14 20.81 6.46
N ASP A 479 29.23 20.71 7.22
CA ASP A 479 29.40 19.64 8.21
C ASP A 479 28.38 19.81 9.36
N GLY A 480 27.52 18.80 9.53
CA GLY A 480 26.52 18.77 10.61
C GLY A 480 25.24 19.58 10.34
N ALA A 481 25.05 20.08 9.12
CA ALA A 481 23.82 20.77 8.74
C ALA A 481 22.61 19.81 8.75
N LEU A 482 21.50 20.29 9.30
CA LEU A 482 20.22 19.60 9.25
C LEU A 482 19.41 20.16 8.08
N TYR A 483 19.18 19.32 7.08
CA TYR A 483 18.37 19.67 5.93
C TYR A 483 16.91 19.21 6.15
N ASP A 484 15.96 20.00 5.65
CA ASP A 484 14.54 19.65 5.64
C ASP A 484 13.91 20.10 4.32
N PHE A 485 13.61 19.14 3.47
CA PHE A 485 13.04 19.35 2.14
C PHE A 485 11.60 18.84 2.04
N ARG A 486 10.91 18.65 3.17
CA ARG A 486 9.49 18.28 3.18
C ARG A 486 8.65 19.30 2.40
N GLY A 487 8.97 20.58 2.54
CA GLY A 487 8.33 21.66 1.78
C GLY A 487 8.48 21.50 0.27
N LEU A 488 9.73 21.34 -0.21
CA LEU A 488 10.01 21.17 -1.65
C LEU A 488 9.34 19.94 -2.25
N ARG A 489 9.35 18.81 -1.53
CA ARG A 489 8.66 17.58 -1.98
C ARG A 489 7.14 17.78 -2.05
N LEU A 490 6.56 18.45 -1.05
CA LEU A 490 5.13 18.76 -1.05
C LEU A 490 4.77 19.75 -2.17
N ASP A 491 5.61 20.73 -2.45
CA ASP A 491 5.39 21.69 -3.53
C ASP A 491 5.48 21.02 -4.91
N TRP A 492 6.38 20.04 -5.10
CA TRP A 492 6.35 19.21 -6.30
C TRP A 492 5.03 18.44 -6.43
N PHE A 493 4.54 17.85 -5.35
CA PHE A 493 3.25 17.16 -5.35
C PHE A 493 2.08 18.14 -5.64
N ARG A 494 2.09 19.35 -5.07
CA ARG A 494 1.13 20.41 -5.41
C ARG A 494 1.19 20.77 -6.89
N LEU A 495 2.38 20.94 -7.44
CA LEU A 495 2.58 21.27 -8.84
C LEU A 495 2.07 20.14 -9.75
N GLN A 496 2.32 18.87 -9.40
CA GLN A 496 1.70 17.74 -10.10
C GLN A 496 0.17 17.88 -10.11
N ALA A 497 -0.46 18.20 -8.98
CA ALA A 497 -1.91 18.40 -8.92
C ALA A 497 -2.39 19.57 -9.80
N TYR A 498 -1.72 20.71 -9.79
CA TYR A 498 -2.12 21.91 -10.56
C TYR A 498 -1.96 21.72 -12.08
N THR A 499 -0.95 20.95 -12.49
CA THR A 499 -0.58 20.76 -13.90
C THR A 499 -1.15 19.48 -14.52
N SER A 500 -1.94 18.73 -13.75
CA SER A 500 -2.55 17.45 -14.20
C SER A 500 -4.07 17.50 -14.29
N VAL A 501 -4.70 18.64 -14.06
CA VAL A 501 -6.16 18.83 -14.22
C VAL A 501 -6.50 19.36 -15.60
N ALA A 502 -7.72 19.10 -16.09
CA ALA A 502 -8.11 19.57 -17.40
C ALA A 502 -8.11 21.11 -17.50
N HIS A 503 -7.82 21.62 -18.69
CA HIS A 503 -7.81 23.05 -19.01
C HIS A 503 -6.82 23.91 -18.20
N THR A 504 -5.80 23.30 -17.58
CA THR A 504 -4.66 24.04 -17.02
C THR A 504 -3.79 24.65 -18.12
N SER A 505 -3.17 25.79 -17.84
CA SER A 505 -2.27 26.49 -18.77
C SER A 505 -0.93 25.76 -18.95
N LEU A 506 -0.44 25.09 -17.90
CA LEU A 506 0.77 24.28 -17.93
C LEU A 506 0.39 22.81 -17.73
N GLN A 507 0.46 22.02 -18.81
CA GLN A 507 0.14 20.59 -18.75
C GLN A 507 1.39 19.75 -18.58
N LEU A 508 1.46 18.96 -17.51
CA LEU A 508 2.63 18.11 -17.26
C LEU A 508 2.79 17.01 -18.31
N ALA A 509 1.68 16.51 -18.86
CA ALA A 509 1.66 15.50 -19.91
C ALA A 509 2.41 15.94 -21.19
N GLU A 510 2.38 17.24 -21.50
CA GLU A 510 3.10 17.83 -22.64
C GLU A 510 4.56 18.16 -22.29
N ASN A 511 4.91 18.18 -21.00
CA ASN A 511 6.21 18.59 -20.47
C ASN A 511 6.94 17.44 -19.76
N ARG A 512 7.00 16.27 -20.41
CA ARG A 512 7.59 15.04 -19.82
C ARG A 512 9.02 15.21 -19.29
N ARG A 513 9.87 15.98 -19.97
CA ARG A 513 11.26 16.22 -19.51
C ARG A 513 11.31 16.92 -18.15
N LEU A 514 10.40 17.87 -17.91
CA LEU A 514 10.26 18.52 -16.62
C LEU A 514 9.84 17.50 -15.55
N ALA A 515 8.84 16.65 -15.85
CA ALA A 515 8.40 15.61 -14.91
C ALA A 515 9.54 14.65 -14.52
N VAL A 516 10.32 14.19 -15.49
CA VAL A 516 11.48 13.31 -15.26
C VAL A 516 12.53 14.02 -14.39
N ALA A 517 12.88 15.27 -14.72
CA ALA A 517 13.87 16.04 -13.97
C ALA A 517 13.40 16.31 -12.53
N MET A 518 12.12 16.69 -12.34
CA MET A 518 11.55 16.94 -11.01
C MET A 518 11.45 15.67 -10.15
N ASN A 519 11.03 14.53 -10.73
CA ASN A 519 11.01 13.25 -10.02
C ASN A 519 12.44 12.80 -9.62
N THR A 520 13.42 13.08 -10.49
CA THR A 520 14.84 12.80 -10.23
C THR A 520 15.40 13.67 -9.11
N ALA A 521 15.21 14.99 -9.20
CA ALA A 521 15.61 15.92 -8.14
C ALA A 521 14.91 15.59 -6.82
N THR A 522 13.62 15.22 -6.85
CA THR A 522 12.88 14.79 -5.65
C THR A 522 13.49 13.55 -5.00
N PHE A 523 13.91 12.57 -5.79
CA PHE A 523 14.66 11.42 -5.27
C PHE A 523 15.99 11.86 -4.66
N HIS A 524 16.73 12.76 -5.31
CA HIS A 524 17.99 13.29 -4.78
C HIS A 524 17.80 14.04 -3.46
N LEU A 525 16.74 14.84 -3.31
CA LEU A 525 16.38 15.46 -2.03
C LEU A 525 16.20 14.39 -0.94
N LYS A 526 15.50 13.28 -1.23
CA LYS A 526 15.32 12.18 -0.27
C LYS A 526 16.65 11.55 0.19
N MET A 527 17.69 11.60 -0.65
CA MET A 527 19.02 11.08 -0.30
C MET A 527 19.77 11.99 0.70
N VAL A 528 19.25 13.20 0.94
CA VAL A 528 19.88 14.18 1.83
C VAL A 528 19.20 14.22 3.20
N ASP A 529 17.86 14.20 3.27
CA ASP A 529 17.08 14.39 4.51
C ASP A 529 16.07 13.27 4.81
N PHE A 530 15.99 12.22 3.99
CA PHE A 530 14.89 11.23 4.06
C PHE A 530 15.37 9.77 3.99
N LEU A 531 16.65 9.51 4.27
CA LEU A 531 17.25 8.17 4.14
C LEU A 531 16.59 7.13 5.06
N ASP A 532 16.27 7.48 6.31
CA ASP A 532 15.64 6.55 7.24
C ASP A 532 14.25 6.11 6.76
N GLU A 533 13.46 7.04 6.22
CA GLU A 533 12.14 6.73 5.68
C GLU A 533 12.27 5.96 4.35
N MET A 534 13.27 6.25 3.52
CA MET A 534 13.56 5.43 2.33
C MET A 534 13.90 3.98 2.71
N LEU A 535 14.71 3.78 3.76
CA LEU A 535 14.98 2.45 4.30
C LEU A 535 13.70 1.77 4.80
N ARG A 536 12.82 2.49 5.51
CA ARG A 536 11.51 1.97 5.93
C ARG A 536 10.63 1.59 4.73
N GLU A 537 10.42 2.49 3.78
CA GLU A 537 9.58 2.28 2.59
C GLU A 537 9.99 1.02 1.79
N THR A 538 11.29 0.84 1.61
CA THR A 538 11.86 -0.20 0.74
C THR A 538 12.22 -1.49 1.44
N SER A 539 12.38 -1.52 2.76
CA SER A 539 12.85 -2.73 3.47
C SER A 539 12.19 -3.02 4.81
N ASP A 540 11.13 -2.30 5.19
CA ASP A 540 10.40 -2.63 6.40
C ASP A 540 9.83 -4.07 6.34
N LEU A 541 10.08 -4.80 7.42
CA LEU A 541 9.67 -6.19 7.63
C LEU A 541 8.92 -6.33 8.95
N SER A 542 8.32 -5.23 9.45
CA SER A 542 7.46 -5.22 10.62
C SER A 542 6.29 -6.21 10.53
N LEU A 543 5.94 -6.65 9.32
CA LEU A 543 4.96 -7.71 9.06
C LEU A 543 5.23 -8.99 9.86
N TYR A 544 6.50 -9.34 10.14
CA TYR A 544 6.84 -10.50 10.98
C TYR A 544 6.23 -10.43 12.39
N CYS A 545 5.91 -9.24 12.90
CA CYS A 545 5.20 -9.07 14.18
C CYS A 545 3.82 -9.74 14.18
N PHE A 546 3.19 -9.92 13.01
CA PHE A 546 1.88 -10.56 12.86
C PHE A 546 1.98 -12.02 12.42
N TYR A 547 3.20 -12.50 12.14
CA TYR A 547 3.51 -13.87 11.75
C TYR A 547 4.54 -14.50 12.70
N THR A 548 4.33 -14.34 14.01
CA THR A 548 5.28 -14.74 15.05
C THR A 548 5.66 -16.22 15.00
N LYS A 549 4.67 -17.10 14.74
CA LYS A 549 4.91 -18.54 14.57
C LYS A 549 5.90 -18.81 13.43
N GLN A 550 5.79 -18.08 12.33
CA GLN A 550 6.68 -18.26 11.19
C GLN A 550 8.07 -17.68 11.46
N LEU A 551 8.15 -16.55 12.18
CA LEU A 551 9.40 -15.98 12.66
C LEU A 551 10.18 -16.99 13.53
N GLU A 552 9.51 -17.55 14.54
CA GLU A 552 10.10 -18.57 15.42
C GLU A 552 10.53 -19.81 14.64
N THR A 553 9.68 -20.29 13.74
CA THR A 553 9.96 -21.46 12.90
C THR A 553 11.21 -21.25 12.04
N GLN A 554 11.30 -20.12 11.35
CA GLN A 554 12.45 -19.79 10.52
C GLN A 554 13.74 -19.58 11.33
N PHE A 555 13.62 -19.00 12.52
CA PHE A 555 14.73 -18.85 13.46
C PHE A 555 15.27 -20.22 13.89
N GLN A 556 14.41 -21.16 14.28
CA GLN A 556 14.83 -22.51 14.65
C GLN A 556 15.47 -23.26 13.48
N LEU A 557 14.87 -23.19 12.29
CA LEU A 557 15.45 -23.80 11.08
C LEU A 557 16.83 -23.23 10.73
N CYS A 558 17.07 -21.95 11.01
CA CYS A 558 18.38 -21.31 10.83
C CYS A 558 19.44 -21.87 11.80
N LEU A 559 19.06 -22.16 13.05
CA LEU A 559 19.94 -22.78 14.04
C LEU A 559 20.27 -24.24 13.70
N GLU A 560 19.31 -24.98 13.14
CA GLU A 560 19.49 -26.38 12.77
C GLU A 560 20.38 -26.59 11.53
N PHE A 561 20.59 -25.55 10.71
CA PHE A 561 21.35 -25.64 9.47
C PHE A 561 22.67 -24.83 9.53
N PRO A 562 23.83 -25.48 9.78
CA PRO A 562 25.08 -24.79 10.11
C PRO A 562 25.54 -23.72 9.11
N SER A 563 25.27 -23.91 7.81
CA SER A 563 25.66 -22.93 6.78
C SER A 563 24.82 -21.65 6.81
N GLN A 564 23.66 -21.68 7.47
CA GLN A 564 22.77 -20.53 7.64
C GLN A 564 22.86 -19.93 9.04
N THR A 565 23.31 -20.68 10.05
CA THR A 565 23.49 -20.17 11.42
C THR A 565 24.37 -18.92 11.49
N ARG A 566 25.31 -18.74 10.54
CA ARG A 566 26.10 -17.50 10.40
C ARG A 566 25.27 -16.22 10.20
N TYR A 567 24.02 -16.35 9.74
CA TYR A 567 23.09 -15.25 9.45
C TYR A 567 22.03 -15.08 10.55
N ILE A 568 22.15 -15.79 11.67
CA ILE A 568 21.13 -15.83 12.73
C ILE A 568 20.83 -14.45 13.34
N CYS A 569 21.79 -13.52 13.31
CA CYS A 569 21.62 -12.17 13.85
C CYS A 569 20.57 -11.33 13.09
N ALA A 570 20.21 -11.72 11.87
CA ALA A 570 19.14 -11.07 11.12
C ALA A 570 17.81 -11.10 11.90
N PHE A 571 17.50 -12.18 12.62
CA PHE A 571 16.22 -12.31 13.33
C PHE A 571 16.07 -11.32 14.50
N PRO A 572 17.05 -11.18 15.42
CA PRO A 572 17.02 -10.09 16.40
C PRO A 572 16.97 -8.69 15.77
N GLN A 573 17.67 -8.46 14.65
CA GLN A 573 17.65 -7.17 13.95
C GLN A 573 16.26 -6.83 13.41
N LEU A 574 15.53 -7.82 12.88
CA LEU A 574 14.14 -7.63 12.41
C LEU A 574 13.20 -7.12 13.52
N CYS A 575 13.44 -7.45 14.79
CA CYS A 575 12.62 -6.95 15.89
C CYS A 575 12.63 -5.42 15.99
N THR A 576 13.69 -4.75 15.52
CA THR A 576 13.76 -3.28 15.47
C THR A 576 12.73 -2.68 14.50
N HIS A 577 12.22 -3.47 13.56
CA HIS A 577 11.22 -3.02 12.58
C HIS A 577 9.81 -2.95 13.18
N PHE A 578 9.54 -3.67 14.28
CA PHE A 578 8.16 -3.89 14.74
C PHE A 578 7.44 -2.59 15.11
N MET A 579 8.17 -1.60 15.60
CA MET A 579 7.62 -0.28 15.91
C MET A 579 7.07 0.45 14.68
N ASN A 580 7.58 0.15 13.47
CA ASN A 580 7.06 0.70 12.22
C ASN A 580 5.63 0.20 11.89
N SER A 581 5.14 -0.86 12.56
CA SER A 581 3.77 -1.35 12.35
C SER A 581 2.70 -0.57 13.12
N LEU A 582 3.13 0.37 13.97
CA LEU A 582 2.26 1.23 14.77
C LEU A 582 1.81 2.44 13.95
N HIS A 583 0.64 2.95 14.30
CA HIS A 583 0.10 4.21 13.82
C HIS A 583 -0.23 5.08 15.03
N GLU A 584 -0.22 6.39 14.88
CA GLU A 584 -0.59 7.34 15.95
C GLU A 584 -2.08 7.31 16.33
N LEU A 585 -2.91 6.59 15.56
CA LEU A 585 -4.37 6.46 15.73
C LEU A 585 -4.73 5.04 16.18
#